data_AF-A0A3M1EPT2-F1
#
_entry.id   AF-A0A3M1EPT2-F1
#
_cell.length_a   1.000
_cell.length_b   1.000
_cell.length_c   1.000
_cell.angle_alpha   90.00
_cell.angle_beta   90.00
_cell.angle_gamma   90.00
#
_symmetry.space_group_name_H-M   'P 1'
#
loop_
_entity.id
_entity.type
_entity.pdbx_description
1 polymer ?
#
loop_
_entity_poly.entity_id
_entity_poly.type
_entity_poly.pdbx_seq_one_letter_code
_entity_poly.pdbx_strand_id
1 'polypeptide(L)'
;MIERRIFIGLLAVFITMATLAYIGINERDRMAKFAEAQKARSIQNGAAIFETHCAPCHGNEGQGIPGRAPTLNSKHFFTERLKELNYQGTLESYVALTVAGGRPVKTTNQYSEIMPTWGDQFGGPLRQDEVNDVVAFVMNWEATAVGGEAIATPPPADDPAARGEALFNREGCSACHTVTGVSTGEVGPNLTNVYEKGEDYIRQSILDPNAVIAEGFSENVMPQTFGDVLSEQDLNDLIAFFKKAAGQ
;
A
#
# COMPACT_ATOMS: atom_id res chain seq x y z
N MET A 1 2.82 34.90 -53.88
CA MET A 1 3.43 34.79 -52.52
C MET A 1 2.40 34.91 -51.39
N ILE A 2 1.40 35.78 -51.50
CA ILE A 2 0.35 35.98 -50.48
C ILE A 2 -0.52 34.72 -50.30
N GLU A 3 -0.93 34.08 -51.39
CA GLU A 3 -1.80 32.89 -51.40
C GLU A 3 -1.21 31.68 -50.65
N ARG A 4 0.09 31.42 -50.81
CA ARG A 4 0.82 30.36 -50.07
C ARG A 4 0.84 30.60 -48.56
N ARG A 5 0.96 31.87 -48.13
CA ARG A 5 0.98 32.23 -46.70
C ARG A 5 -0.40 32.05 -46.07
N ILE A 6 -1.46 32.40 -46.80
CA ILE A 6 -2.85 32.20 -46.37
C ILE A 6 -3.16 30.70 -46.23
N PHE A 7 -2.74 29.88 -47.19
CA PHE A 7 -2.95 28.44 -47.14
C PHE A 7 -2.26 27.77 -45.93
N ILE A 8 -1.00 28.14 -45.64
CA ILE A 8 -0.27 27.63 -44.47
C ILE A 8 -0.98 28.03 -43.17
N GLY A 9 -1.48 29.27 -43.08
CA GLY A 9 -2.24 29.74 -41.92
C GLY A 9 -3.53 28.96 -41.70
N LEU A 10 -4.32 28.75 -42.76
CA LEU A 10 -5.55 27.94 -42.67
C LEU A 10 -5.24 26.50 -42.27
N LEU A 11 -4.23 25.88 -42.88
CA LEU A 11 -3.81 24.52 -42.55
C LEU A 11 -3.40 24.40 -41.08
N ALA A 12 -2.63 25.37 -40.55
CA ALA A 12 -2.24 25.36 -39.14
C ALA A 12 -3.45 25.47 -38.19
N VAL A 13 -4.45 26.31 -38.54
CA VAL A 13 -5.70 26.42 -37.76
C VAL A 13 -6.49 25.11 -37.81
N PHE A 14 -6.65 24.51 -38.99
CA PHE A 14 -7.35 23.23 -39.14
C PHE A 14 -6.65 22.10 -38.38
N ILE A 15 -5.32 22.01 -38.45
CA ILE A 15 -4.54 21.04 -37.67
C ILE A 15 -4.77 21.27 -36.18
N THR A 16 -4.68 22.51 -35.71
CA THR A 16 -4.90 22.84 -34.29
C THR A 16 -6.31 22.46 -33.85
N MET A 17 -7.35 22.78 -34.64
CA MET A 17 -8.73 22.40 -34.36
C MET A 17 -8.91 20.88 -34.34
N ALA A 18 -8.30 20.16 -35.28
CA ALA A 18 -8.36 18.69 -35.33
C ALA A 18 -7.66 18.06 -34.11
N THR A 19 -6.50 18.58 -33.71
CA THR A 19 -5.79 18.13 -32.51
C THR A 19 -6.60 18.39 -31.24
N LEU A 20 -7.18 19.59 -31.10
CA LEU A 20 -8.03 19.90 -29.94
C LEU A 20 -9.29 19.04 -29.90
N ALA A 21 -9.93 18.78 -31.05
CA ALA A 21 -11.08 17.88 -31.13
C ALA A 21 -10.71 16.44 -30.74
N TYR A 22 -9.57 15.95 -31.23
CA TYR A 22 -9.06 14.62 -30.87
C TYR A 22 -8.74 14.52 -29.36
N ILE A 23 -8.03 15.51 -28.80
CA ILE A 23 -7.77 15.56 -27.36
C ILE A 23 -9.09 15.62 -26.60
N GLY A 24 -10.03 16.49 -26.97
CA GLY A 24 -11.31 16.65 -26.29
C GLY A 24 -12.16 15.38 -26.27
N ILE A 25 -12.11 14.57 -27.34
CA ILE A 25 -12.80 13.27 -27.40
C ILE A 25 -12.11 12.24 -26.49
N ASN A 26 -10.78 12.18 -26.49
CA ASN A 26 -10.00 11.18 -25.75
C ASN A 26 -9.71 11.57 -24.29
N GLU A 27 -9.94 12.83 -23.90
CA GLU A 27 -9.61 13.36 -22.58
C GLU A 27 -10.34 12.62 -21.47
N ARG A 28 -11.60 12.23 -21.70
CA ARG A 28 -12.41 11.52 -20.70
C ARG A 28 -11.80 10.18 -20.31
N ASP A 29 -11.40 9.38 -21.30
CA ASP A 29 -10.80 8.06 -21.07
C ASP A 29 -9.42 8.21 -20.41
N ARG A 30 -8.66 9.22 -20.80
CA ARG A 30 -7.37 9.54 -20.17
C ARG A 30 -7.57 9.88 -18.69
N MET A 31 -8.50 10.78 -18.39
CA MET A 31 -8.81 11.18 -17.01
C MET A 31 -9.37 10.02 -16.19
N ALA A 32 -10.18 9.13 -16.78
CA ALA A 32 -10.68 7.94 -16.11
C ALA A 32 -9.54 7.00 -15.68
N LYS A 33 -8.59 6.72 -16.57
CA LYS A 33 -7.39 5.90 -16.24
C LYS A 33 -6.53 6.54 -15.15
N PHE A 34 -6.33 7.85 -15.21
CA PHE A 34 -5.60 8.56 -14.15
C PHE A 34 -6.33 8.54 -12.82
N ALA A 35 -7.66 8.67 -12.82
CA ALA A 35 -8.47 8.59 -11.59
C ALA A 35 -8.41 7.19 -10.97
N GLU A 36 -8.46 6.14 -11.79
CA GLU A 36 -8.28 4.75 -11.35
C GLU A 36 -6.89 4.52 -10.74
N ALA A 37 -5.83 4.94 -11.42
CA ALA A 37 -4.46 4.84 -10.91
C ALA A 37 -4.26 5.63 -9.61
N GLN A 38 -4.88 6.81 -9.49
CA GLN A 38 -4.83 7.62 -8.26
C GLN A 38 -5.56 6.91 -7.11
N LYS A 39 -6.74 6.32 -7.37
CA LYS A 39 -7.48 5.54 -6.37
C LYS A 39 -6.67 4.32 -5.93
N ALA A 40 -6.05 3.63 -6.87
CA ALA A 40 -5.19 2.48 -6.63
C ALA A 40 -3.99 2.85 -5.72
N ARG A 41 -3.35 4.00 -5.97
CA ARG A 41 -2.29 4.54 -5.10
C ARG A 41 -2.79 4.92 -3.70
N SER A 42 -3.97 5.52 -3.60
CA SER A 42 -4.60 5.87 -2.32
C SER A 42 -4.86 4.63 -1.46
N ILE A 43 -5.38 3.54 -2.05
CA ILE A 43 -5.57 2.25 -1.37
C ILE A 43 -4.21 1.70 -0.89
N GLN A 44 -3.16 1.81 -1.70
CA GLN A 44 -1.83 1.32 -1.36
C GLN A 44 -1.19 2.10 -0.19
N ASN A 45 -1.27 3.43 -0.21
CA ASN A 45 -0.82 4.27 0.91
C ASN A 45 -1.60 3.94 2.18
N GLY A 46 -2.93 3.77 2.05
CA GLY A 46 -3.81 3.40 3.14
C GLY A 46 -3.45 2.05 3.74
N ALA A 47 -3.07 1.07 2.92
CA ALA A 47 -2.60 -0.24 3.38
C ALA A 47 -1.36 -0.12 4.26
N ALA A 48 -0.37 0.68 3.84
CA ALA A 48 0.85 0.89 4.61
C ALA A 48 0.59 1.56 5.97
N ILE A 49 -0.29 2.58 6.00
CA ILE A 49 -0.71 3.23 7.24
C ILE A 49 -1.51 2.25 8.12
N PHE A 50 -2.39 1.45 7.51
CA PHE A 50 -3.22 0.50 8.22
C PHE A 50 -2.39 -0.60 8.88
N GLU A 51 -1.39 -1.14 8.17
CA GLU A 51 -0.49 -2.18 8.69
C GLU A 51 0.24 -1.73 9.95
N THR A 52 0.78 -0.52 9.96
CA THR A 52 1.55 0.01 11.10
C THR A 52 0.69 0.49 12.26
N HIS A 53 -0.49 1.06 11.98
CA HIS A 53 -1.29 1.77 13.00
C HIS A 53 -2.59 1.07 13.39
N CYS A 54 -3.23 0.33 12.48
CA CYS A 54 -4.59 -0.20 12.67
C CYS A 54 -4.62 -1.73 12.85
N ALA A 55 -3.77 -2.46 12.11
CA ALA A 55 -3.69 -3.90 12.14
C ALA A 55 -3.43 -4.52 13.53
N PRO A 56 -2.66 -3.90 14.45
CA PRO A 56 -2.49 -4.43 15.81
C PRO A 56 -3.81 -4.68 16.57
N CYS A 57 -4.87 -3.94 16.22
CA CYS A 57 -6.20 -4.11 16.77
C CYS A 57 -7.16 -4.80 15.80
N HIS A 58 -7.18 -4.38 14.53
CA HIS A 58 -8.15 -4.82 13.53
C HIS A 58 -7.71 -6.03 12.69
N GLY A 59 -6.47 -6.52 12.85
CA GLY A 59 -5.87 -7.59 12.04
C GLY A 59 -5.45 -7.09 10.65
N ASN A 60 -4.48 -7.75 10.03
CA ASN A 60 -3.85 -7.31 8.77
C ASN A 60 -4.82 -7.19 7.58
N GLU A 61 -5.91 -7.96 7.59
CA GLU A 61 -6.94 -7.95 6.56
C GLU A 61 -8.25 -7.34 7.07
N GLY A 62 -8.24 -6.68 8.23
CA GLY A 62 -9.46 -6.14 8.84
C GLY A 62 -10.38 -7.22 9.40
N GLN A 63 -9.89 -8.44 9.64
CA GLN A 63 -10.67 -9.56 10.19
C GLN A 63 -11.14 -9.35 11.63
N GLY A 64 -10.63 -8.32 12.30
CA GLY A 64 -10.91 -8.02 13.71
C GLY A 64 -10.28 -9.03 14.67
N ILE A 65 -10.33 -8.70 15.96
CA ILE A 65 -9.87 -9.58 17.03
C ILE A 65 -11.01 -9.67 18.06
N PRO A 66 -11.60 -10.86 18.30
CA PRO A 66 -12.71 -11.03 19.23
C PRO A 66 -12.44 -10.38 20.59
N GLY A 67 -13.36 -9.53 21.05
CA GLY A 67 -13.25 -8.82 22.33
C GLY A 67 -12.29 -7.64 22.35
N ARG A 68 -11.46 -7.43 21.31
CA ARG A 68 -10.52 -6.30 21.20
C ARG A 68 -10.99 -5.26 20.20
N ALA A 69 -11.27 -5.64 18.95
CA ALA A 69 -11.71 -4.72 17.91
C ALA A 69 -12.68 -5.40 16.92
N PRO A 70 -13.61 -4.63 16.32
CA PRO A 70 -14.56 -5.16 15.34
C PRO A 70 -13.89 -5.59 14.04
N THR A 71 -14.56 -6.50 13.33
CA THR A 71 -14.25 -6.86 11.94
C THR A 71 -14.62 -5.70 11.00
N LEU A 72 -13.72 -5.34 10.10
CA LEU A 72 -13.89 -4.30 9.08
C LEU A 72 -14.10 -4.87 7.67
N ASN A 73 -13.71 -6.13 7.43
CA ASN A 73 -13.79 -6.77 6.11
C ASN A 73 -15.00 -7.71 5.95
N SER A 74 -16.02 -7.59 6.79
CA SER A 74 -17.17 -8.51 6.77
C SER A 74 -18.33 -7.97 5.93
N LYS A 75 -19.10 -8.88 5.31
CA LYS A 75 -20.32 -8.49 4.57
C LYS A 75 -21.27 -7.63 5.41
N HIS A 76 -21.43 -7.97 6.70
CA HIS A 76 -22.28 -7.24 7.64
C HIS A 76 -21.84 -5.78 7.81
N PHE A 77 -20.52 -5.53 7.87
CA PHE A 77 -19.98 -4.17 7.93
C PHE A 77 -20.41 -3.33 6.72
N PHE A 78 -20.34 -3.89 5.53
CA PHE A 78 -20.68 -3.19 4.29
C PHE A 78 -22.19 -3.05 4.04
N THR A 79 -23.03 -4.00 4.51
CA THR A 79 -24.46 -4.00 4.16
C THR A 79 -25.42 -3.59 5.28
N GLU A 80 -25.12 -3.91 6.55
CA GLU A 80 -26.07 -3.76 7.66
C GLU A 80 -25.64 -2.71 8.69
N ARG A 81 -24.34 -2.54 8.91
CA ARG A 81 -23.81 -1.73 10.01
C ARG A 81 -24.36 -0.31 10.06
N LEU A 82 -24.49 0.34 8.90
CA LEU A 82 -24.97 1.72 8.81
C LEU A 82 -26.44 1.84 9.21
N LYS A 83 -27.26 0.83 8.86
CA LYS A 83 -28.68 0.76 9.20
C LYS A 83 -28.89 0.60 10.71
N GLU A 84 -28.08 -0.26 11.34
CA GLU A 84 -28.11 -0.47 12.79
C GLU A 84 -27.78 0.80 13.57
N LEU A 85 -26.92 1.65 13.01
CA LEU A 85 -26.55 2.92 13.60
C LEU A 85 -27.53 4.05 13.30
N ASN A 86 -28.51 3.82 12.41
CA ASN A 86 -29.39 4.85 11.86
C ASN A 86 -28.59 6.08 11.37
N TYR A 87 -27.44 5.83 10.75
CA TYR A 87 -26.54 6.88 10.29
C TYR A 87 -27.01 7.42 8.94
N GLN A 88 -27.10 8.75 8.82
CA GLN A 88 -27.72 9.44 7.68
C GLN A 88 -26.78 9.69 6.49
N GLY A 89 -25.47 9.43 6.64
CA GLY A 89 -24.46 9.62 5.60
C GLY A 89 -24.12 8.34 4.83
N THR A 90 -22.96 8.31 4.19
CA THR A 90 -22.45 7.12 3.49
C THR A 90 -21.61 6.26 4.44
N LEU A 91 -21.39 4.99 4.08
CA LEU A 91 -20.44 4.15 4.81
C LEU A 91 -19.04 4.78 4.81
N GLU A 92 -18.61 5.29 3.66
CA GLU A 92 -17.33 6.00 3.51
C GLU A 92 -17.21 7.19 4.47
N SER A 93 -18.25 8.04 4.58
CA SER A 93 -18.21 9.18 5.50
C SER A 93 -18.20 8.74 6.97
N TYR A 94 -18.88 7.63 7.28
CA TYR A 94 -18.85 7.04 8.61
C TYR A 94 -17.45 6.47 8.95
N VAL A 95 -16.78 5.80 8.00
CA VAL A 95 -15.42 5.31 8.18
C VAL A 95 -14.46 6.49 8.33
N ALA A 96 -14.54 7.51 7.46
CA ALA A 96 -13.70 8.69 7.54
C ALA A 96 -13.82 9.41 8.88
N LEU A 97 -15.04 9.59 9.39
CA LEU A 97 -15.26 10.21 10.70
C LEU A 97 -14.75 9.33 11.84
N THR A 98 -14.92 8.00 11.73
CA THR A 98 -14.45 7.05 12.75
C THR A 98 -12.92 6.99 12.79
N VAL A 99 -12.23 7.02 11.64
CA VAL A 99 -10.77 7.07 11.57
C VAL A 99 -10.27 8.42 12.08
N ALA A 100 -10.78 9.53 11.54
CA ALA A 100 -10.32 10.86 11.92
C ALA A 100 -10.57 11.17 13.40
N GLY A 101 -11.80 10.99 13.86
CA GLY A 101 -12.21 11.36 15.23
C GLY A 101 -11.96 10.26 16.27
N GLY A 102 -11.66 9.04 15.85
CA GLY A 102 -11.56 7.89 16.75
C GLY A 102 -12.88 7.53 17.44
N ARG A 103 -12.77 6.71 18.48
CA ARG A 103 -13.83 6.39 19.46
C ARG A 103 -13.23 6.46 20.87
N PRO A 104 -12.93 7.67 21.38
CA PRO A 104 -12.23 7.85 22.64
C PRO A 104 -13.08 7.46 23.87
N VAL A 105 -14.39 7.30 23.71
CA VAL A 105 -15.31 6.90 24.78
C VAL A 105 -15.79 5.48 24.53
N LYS A 106 -15.69 4.61 25.53
CA LYS A 106 -16.29 3.26 25.48
C LYS A 106 -17.82 3.38 25.48
N THR A 107 -18.42 3.15 24.32
CA THR A 107 -19.88 3.14 24.15
C THR A 107 -20.49 1.76 24.44
N THR A 108 -19.66 0.73 24.57
CA THR A 108 -20.06 -0.66 24.83
C THR A 108 -18.93 -1.41 25.53
N ASN A 109 -19.27 -2.42 26.32
CA ASN A 109 -18.31 -3.35 26.92
C ASN A 109 -17.86 -4.46 25.94
N GLN A 110 -18.34 -4.44 24.70
CA GLN A 110 -18.03 -5.43 23.68
C GLN A 110 -16.56 -5.42 23.23
N TYR A 111 -15.86 -4.28 23.39
CA TYR A 111 -14.46 -4.12 22.98
C TYR A 111 -13.61 -3.57 24.13
N SER A 112 -12.45 -4.20 24.36
CA SER A 112 -11.53 -3.84 25.45
C SER A 112 -10.80 -2.52 25.19
N GLU A 113 -10.52 -2.20 23.93
CA GLU A 113 -9.73 -1.03 23.53
C GLU A 113 -10.61 0.12 23.05
N ILE A 114 -10.13 1.33 23.29
CA ILE A 114 -10.67 2.54 22.65
C ILE A 114 -9.95 2.72 21.31
N MET A 115 -10.68 3.16 20.29
CA MET A 115 -10.04 3.60 19.06
C MET A 115 -9.53 5.03 19.30
N PRO A 116 -8.21 5.29 19.27
CA PRO A 116 -7.70 6.64 19.51
C PRO A 116 -8.08 7.57 18.35
N THR A 117 -7.89 8.86 18.56
CA THR A 117 -8.05 9.87 17.52
C THR A 117 -6.85 9.83 16.57
N TRP A 118 -7.10 9.77 15.26
CA TRP A 118 -6.03 9.71 14.26
C TRP A 118 -5.87 10.97 13.44
N GLY A 119 -6.95 11.68 13.13
CA GLY A 119 -6.89 12.88 12.29
C GLY A 119 -6.28 14.07 13.00
N ASP A 120 -5.39 14.78 12.32
CA ASP A 120 -4.71 16.00 12.78
C ASP A 120 -5.67 17.10 13.23
N GLN A 121 -6.78 17.27 12.50
CA GLN A 121 -7.86 18.20 12.83
C GLN A 121 -8.54 17.89 14.18
N PHE A 122 -8.39 16.68 14.70
CA PHE A 122 -8.86 16.25 16.01
C PHE A 122 -7.72 16.00 17.02
N GLY A 123 -6.47 16.31 16.65
CA GLY A 123 -5.29 16.16 17.49
C GLY A 123 -4.52 14.84 17.35
N GLY A 124 -4.82 14.04 16.33
CA GLY A 124 -4.07 12.83 15.98
C GLY A 124 -2.89 13.09 15.01
N PRO A 125 -2.13 12.05 14.64
CA PRO A 125 -0.92 12.20 13.82
C PRO A 125 -1.15 12.22 12.30
N LEU A 126 -2.32 11.78 11.81
CA LEU A 126 -2.59 11.61 10.38
C LEU A 126 -3.20 12.86 9.76
N ARG A 127 -2.67 13.29 8.63
CA ARG A 127 -3.27 14.34 7.80
C ARG A 127 -4.58 13.88 7.17
N GLN A 128 -5.39 14.83 6.70
CA GLN A 128 -6.66 14.50 6.05
C GLN A 128 -6.51 13.61 4.80
N ASP A 129 -5.44 13.77 4.01
CA ASP A 129 -5.16 12.90 2.85
C ASP A 129 -4.81 11.48 3.27
N GLU A 130 -4.03 11.31 4.34
CA GLU A 130 -3.68 10.01 4.92
C GLU A 130 -4.91 9.30 5.51
N VAL A 131 -5.81 10.05 6.15
CA VAL A 131 -7.11 9.51 6.58
C VAL A 131 -7.92 9.01 5.38
N ASN A 132 -7.97 9.78 4.29
CA ASN A 132 -8.68 9.38 3.08
C ASN A 132 -8.06 8.13 2.44
N ASP A 133 -6.74 7.99 2.47
CA ASP A 133 -6.02 6.81 1.99
C ASP A 133 -6.41 5.57 2.81
N VAL A 134 -6.43 5.65 4.14
CA VAL A 134 -6.91 4.55 5.01
C VAL A 134 -8.37 4.21 4.73
N VAL A 135 -9.22 5.22 4.53
CA VAL A 135 -10.63 5.01 4.16
C VAL A 135 -10.73 4.27 2.83
N ALA A 136 -9.96 4.68 1.81
CA ALA A 136 -9.93 4.00 0.52
C ALA A 136 -9.50 2.54 0.66
N PHE A 137 -8.50 2.26 1.49
CA PHE A 137 -8.06 0.89 1.80
C PHE A 137 -9.17 0.05 2.46
N VAL A 138 -9.80 0.55 3.52
CA VAL A 138 -10.90 -0.16 4.22
C VAL A 138 -12.06 -0.40 3.27
N MET A 139 -12.43 0.58 2.45
CA MET A 139 -13.52 0.46 1.47
C MET A 139 -13.19 -0.53 0.35
N ASN A 140 -11.91 -0.80 0.06
CA ASN A 140 -11.51 -1.77 -0.97
C ASN A 140 -11.91 -3.22 -0.61
N TRP A 141 -12.08 -3.53 0.67
CA TRP A 141 -12.57 -4.85 1.08
C TRP A 141 -14.03 -5.10 0.74
N GLU A 142 -14.81 -4.07 0.37
CA GLU A 142 -16.23 -4.21 0.04
C GLU A 142 -16.43 -5.32 -0.99
N ALA A 143 -15.66 -5.27 -2.09
CA ALA A 143 -15.76 -6.23 -3.17
C ALA A 143 -15.52 -7.66 -2.67
N THR A 144 -14.40 -7.93 -1.99
CA THR A 144 -14.12 -9.25 -1.41
C THR A 144 -15.16 -9.68 -0.37
N ALA A 145 -15.72 -8.74 0.40
CA ALA A 145 -16.68 -9.02 1.46
C ALA A 145 -18.09 -9.34 0.92
N VAL A 146 -18.50 -8.74 -0.19
CA VAL A 146 -19.82 -8.94 -0.80
C VAL A 146 -19.82 -9.90 -1.99
N GLY A 147 -18.65 -10.42 -2.38
CA GLY A 147 -18.50 -11.41 -3.45
C GLY A 147 -18.25 -10.83 -4.85
N GLY A 148 -17.74 -9.59 -4.93
CA GLY A 148 -17.21 -8.97 -6.15
C GLY A 148 -15.67 -9.02 -6.22
N GLU A 149 -15.11 -8.59 -7.35
CA GLU A 149 -13.66 -8.47 -7.53
C GLU A 149 -13.17 -7.13 -6.96
N ALA A 150 -12.20 -7.17 -6.03
CA ALA A 150 -11.58 -5.96 -5.49
C ALA A 150 -10.70 -5.28 -6.52
N ILE A 151 -10.57 -3.96 -6.42
CA ILE A 151 -9.55 -3.24 -7.18
C ILE A 151 -8.22 -3.78 -6.69
N ALA A 152 -7.45 -4.39 -7.60
CA ALA A 152 -6.12 -4.88 -7.30
C ALA A 152 -5.30 -3.71 -6.75
N THR A 153 -4.82 -3.84 -5.51
CA THR A 153 -3.86 -2.90 -4.96
C THR A 153 -2.66 -2.94 -5.89
N PRO A 154 -2.28 -1.83 -6.53
CA PRO A 154 -1.10 -1.83 -7.36
C PRO A 154 0.06 -2.19 -6.44
N PRO A 155 0.95 -3.10 -6.87
CA PRO A 155 2.11 -3.40 -6.08
C PRO A 155 2.91 -2.11 -5.89
N PRO A 156 3.65 -1.93 -4.79
CA PRO A 156 4.18 -0.62 -4.39
C PRO A 156 4.89 0.16 -5.48
N ALA A 157 4.17 1.08 -6.13
CA ALA A 157 4.58 1.83 -7.33
C ALA A 157 5.20 1.01 -8.48
N ASP A 158 5.32 1.62 -9.65
CA ASP A 158 6.17 1.14 -10.75
C ASP A 158 7.68 1.06 -10.38
N ASP A 159 8.05 1.25 -9.11
CA ASP A 159 9.41 1.20 -8.57
C ASP A 159 9.69 -0.19 -7.95
N PRO A 160 10.52 -1.04 -8.59
CA PRO A 160 10.94 -2.33 -8.04
C PRO A 160 11.50 -2.23 -6.61
N ALA A 161 12.19 -1.14 -6.28
CA ALA A 161 12.79 -0.99 -4.96
C ALA A 161 11.74 -0.75 -3.86
N ALA A 162 10.65 -0.04 -4.16
CA ALA A 162 9.55 0.16 -3.22
C ALA A 162 8.78 -1.14 -2.97
N ARG A 163 8.61 -1.98 -4.01
CA ARG A 163 8.02 -3.32 -3.88
C ARG A 163 8.89 -4.22 -3.02
N GLY A 164 10.20 -4.20 -3.24
CA GLY A 164 11.16 -4.97 -2.45
C GLY A 164 11.16 -4.56 -0.99
N GLU A 165 11.06 -3.27 -0.67
CA GLU A 165 10.97 -2.80 0.72
C GLU A 165 9.71 -3.30 1.42
N ALA A 166 8.55 -3.23 0.75
CA ALA A 166 7.30 -3.75 1.30
C ALA A 166 7.36 -5.27 1.52
N LEU A 167 7.93 -6.00 0.56
CA LEU A 167 8.14 -7.44 0.67
C LEU A 167 9.09 -7.79 1.83
N PHE A 168 10.19 -7.06 1.98
CA PHE A 168 11.14 -7.20 3.09
C PHE A 168 10.46 -7.05 4.45
N ASN A 169 9.48 -6.14 4.57
CA ASN A 169 8.70 -5.97 5.79
C ASN A 169 7.65 -7.07 5.98
N ARG A 170 6.88 -7.39 4.93
CA ARG A 170 5.78 -8.36 4.99
C ARG A 170 6.24 -9.78 5.28
N GLU A 171 7.36 -10.20 4.70
CA GLU A 171 7.94 -11.54 4.92
C GLU A 171 8.74 -11.64 6.24
N GLY A 172 8.73 -10.58 7.05
CA GLY A 172 9.32 -10.55 8.39
C GLY A 172 10.85 -10.43 8.41
N CYS A 173 11.49 -10.14 7.27
CA CYS A 173 12.95 -10.00 7.20
C CYS A 173 13.44 -8.84 8.10
N SER A 174 12.65 -7.77 8.21
CA SER A 174 12.93 -6.60 9.05
C SER A 174 13.01 -6.88 10.55
N ALA A 175 12.42 -7.98 11.03
CA ALA A 175 12.50 -8.36 12.43
C ALA A 175 13.89 -8.89 12.82
N CYS A 176 14.60 -9.49 11.86
CA CYS A 176 15.91 -10.10 12.10
C CYS A 176 17.06 -9.27 11.55
N HIS A 177 16.88 -8.59 10.42
CA HIS A 177 17.94 -7.87 9.73
C HIS A 177 17.83 -6.36 9.90
N THR A 178 18.99 -5.69 9.91
CA THR A 178 19.09 -4.23 9.89
C THR A 178 19.26 -3.73 8.46
N VAL A 179 18.49 -2.70 8.09
CA VAL A 179 18.70 -1.87 6.91
C VAL A 179 18.56 -0.42 7.36
N THR A 180 19.61 0.38 7.19
CA THR A 180 19.67 1.75 7.72
C THR A 180 18.51 2.59 7.20
N GLY A 181 17.75 3.20 8.13
CA GLY A 181 16.56 3.99 7.80
C GLY A 181 15.27 3.18 7.61
N VAL A 182 15.33 1.84 7.62
CA VAL A 182 14.17 0.95 7.41
C VAL A 182 13.94 0.03 8.61
N SER A 183 14.97 -0.64 9.11
CA SER A 183 14.87 -1.67 10.17
C SER A 183 16.13 -1.74 11.03
N THR A 184 16.00 -2.30 12.23
CA THR A 184 17.07 -2.41 13.24
C THR A 184 17.21 -3.84 13.80
N GLY A 185 16.83 -4.87 13.03
CA GLY A 185 16.97 -6.25 13.48
C GLY A 185 18.44 -6.67 13.61
N GLU A 186 18.80 -7.33 14.72
CA GLU A 186 20.19 -7.73 15.01
C GLU A 186 20.40 -9.26 15.06
N VAL A 187 19.33 -10.04 14.85
CA VAL A 187 19.40 -11.51 14.83
C VAL A 187 20.15 -12.02 13.59
N GLY A 188 20.01 -11.32 12.47
CA GLY A 188 20.72 -11.54 11.22
C GLY A 188 21.69 -10.40 10.89
N PRO A 189 22.58 -10.60 9.89
CA PRO A 189 23.55 -9.59 9.47
C PRO A 189 22.88 -8.30 9.01
N ASN A 190 23.60 -7.18 9.16
CA ASN A 190 23.19 -5.89 8.60
C ASN A 190 23.24 -5.96 7.07
N LEU A 191 22.11 -5.66 6.43
CA LEU A 191 21.91 -5.76 4.99
C LEU A 191 22.02 -4.42 4.26
N THR A 192 22.32 -3.31 4.95
CA THR A 192 22.38 -1.96 4.35
C THR A 192 23.23 -1.91 3.08
N ASN A 193 24.37 -2.62 3.06
CA ASN A 193 25.29 -2.67 1.91
C ASN A 193 25.37 -4.06 1.28
N VAL A 194 24.36 -4.93 1.45
CA VAL A 194 24.43 -6.32 0.96
C VAL A 194 24.54 -6.40 -0.57
N TYR A 195 24.06 -5.37 -1.29
CA TYR A 195 24.15 -5.30 -2.76
C TYR A 195 25.61 -5.32 -3.28
N GLU A 196 26.58 -4.86 -2.48
CA GLU A 196 28.00 -4.91 -2.85
C GLU A 196 28.54 -6.35 -2.98
N LYS A 197 27.88 -7.33 -2.36
CA LYS A 197 28.23 -8.75 -2.49
C LYS A 197 27.73 -9.37 -3.80
N GLY A 198 26.90 -8.66 -4.55
CA GLY A 198 26.34 -9.08 -5.83
C GLY A 198 24.98 -9.75 -5.72
N GLU A 199 24.22 -9.71 -6.82
CA GLU A 199 22.84 -10.21 -6.86
C GLU A 199 22.74 -11.72 -6.64
N ASP A 200 23.68 -12.50 -7.20
CA ASP A 200 23.69 -13.96 -7.05
C ASP A 200 23.89 -14.38 -5.59
N TYR A 201 24.71 -13.63 -4.84
CA TYR A 201 24.90 -13.84 -3.40
C TYR A 201 23.59 -13.60 -2.64
N ILE A 202 22.86 -12.53 -2.97
CA ILE A 202 21.56 -12.22 -2.34
C ILE A 202 20.55 -13.31 -2.66
N ARG A 203 20.42 -13.72 -3.94
CA ARG A 203 19.51 -14.78 -4.36
C ARG A 203 19.81 -16.09 -3.62
N GLN A 204 21.06 -16.51 -3.57
CA GLN A 204 21.45 -17.72 -2.86
C GLN A 204 21.17 -17.61 -1.36
N SER A 205 21.47 -16.48 -0.74
CA SER A 205 21.23 -16.29 0.71
C SER A 205 19.73 -16.38 1.08
N ILE A 206 18.83 -16.08 0.15
CA ILE A 206 17.37 -16.18 0.35
C ILE A 206 16.86 -17.59 0.06
N LEU A 207 17.31 -18.19 -1.05
CA LEU A 207 16.83 -19.49 -1.53
C LEU A 207 17.47 -20.68 -0.80
N ASP A 208 18.72 -20.54 -0.37
CA ASP A 208 19.49 -21.53 0.38
C ASP A 208 20.32 -20.84 1.50
N PRO A 209 19.66 -20.39 2.59
CA PRO A 209 20.31 -19.57 3.60
C PRO A 209 21.46 -20.24 4.37
N ASN A 210 21.52 -21.57 4.37
CA ASN A 210 22.60 -22.31 5.00
C ASN A 210 23.78 -22.58 4.05
N ALA A 211 23.69 -22.25 2.76
CA ALA A 211 24.79 -22.42 1.81
C ALA A 211 26.03 -21.58 2.19
N VAL A 212 25.79 -20.32 2.57
CA VAL A 212 26.84 -19.37 2.97
C VAL A 212 26.34 -18.53 4.14
N ILE A 213 26.83 -18.84 5.34
CA ILE A 213 26.45 -18.13 6.56
C ILE A 213 27.42 -16.96 6.76
N ALA A 214 26.87 -15.78 7.04
CA ALA A 214 27.67 -14.60 7.35
C ALA A 214 28.50 -14.80 8.62
N GLU A 215 29.70 -14.23 8.66
CA GLU A 215 30.59 -14.32 9.82
C GLU A 215 29.90 -13.84 11.10
N GLY A 216 29.95 -14.66 12.15
CA GLY A 216 29.33 -14.35 13.45
C GLY A 216 27.86 -14.79 13.61
N PHE A 217 27.25 -15.42 12.61
CA PHE A 217 25.87 -15.90 12.66
C PHE A 217 25.78 -17.44 12.64
N SER A 218 24.65 -17.97 13.11
CA SER A 218 24.41 -19.42 13.24
C SER A 218 23.55 -19.96 12.09
N GLU A 219 23.77 -21.23 11.74
CA GLU A 219 22.89 -21.98 10.83
C GLU A 219 21.47 -22.11 11.37
N ASN A 220 20.50 -22.33 10.48
CA ASN A 220 19.09 -22.59 10.80
C ASN A 220 18.36 -21.46 11.55
N VAL A 221 18.93 -20.24 11.58
CA VAL A 221 18.26 -19.04 12.09
C VAL A 221 17.35 -18.43 11.02
N MET A 222 17.83 -18.36 9.78
CA MET A 222 17.04 -17.88 8.65
C MET A 222 16.14 -19.02 8.12
N PRO A 223 14.81 -18.80 7.98
CA PRO A 223 13.88 -19.80 7.45
C PRO A 223 14.31 -20.34 6.09
N GLN A 224 14.29 -21.67 5.94
CA GLN A 224 14.70 -22.36 4.70
C GLN A 224 13.57 -22.46 3.66
N THR A 225 12.40 -21.88 3.96
CA THR A 225 11.17 -22.04 3.17
C THR A 225 10.92 -20.90 2.20
N PHE A 226 11.75 -19.85 2.16
CA PHE A 226 11.52 -18.69 1.30
C PHE A 226 11.56 -19.03 -0.19
N GLY A 227 12.32 -20.05 -0.61
CA GLY A 227 12.32 -20.52 -1.99
C GLY A 227 10.99 -21.11 -2.47
N ASP A 228 10.12 -21.53 -1.54
CA ASP A 228 8.78 -22.04 -1.87
C ASP A 228 7.73 -20.93 -1.93
N VAL A 229 8.03 -19.77 -1.33
CA VAL A 229 7.07 -18.66 -1.13
C VAL A 229 7.34 -17.50 -2.07
N LEU A 230 8.60 -17.21 -2.39
CA LEU A 230 8.99 -16.06 -3.20
C LEU A 230 9.09 -16.41 -4.68
N SER A 231 8.50 -15.57 -5.52
CA SER A 231 8.66 -15.66 -6.97
C SER A 231 9.96 -15.03 -7.47
N GLU A 232 10.34 -15.30 -8.73
CA GLU A 232 11.47 -14.61 -9.38
C GLU A 232 11.30 -13.08 -9.39
N GLN A 233 10.06 -12.59 -9.51
CA GLN A 233 9.79 -11.15 -9.45
C GLN A 233 10.03 -10.58 -8.05
N ASP A 234 9.65 -11.32 -7.01
CA ASP A 234 9.86 -10.94 -5.62
C ASP A 234 11.36 -10.83 -5.30
N LEU A 235 12.17 -11.78 -5.77
CA LEU A 235 13.62 -11.74 -5.64
C LEU A 235 14.21 -10.51 -6.35
N ASN A 236 13.75 -10.20 -7.57
CA ASN A 236 14.22 -9.04 -8.31
C ASN A 236 13.85 -7.71 -7.62
N ASP A 237 12.66 -7.64 -7.03
CA ASP A 237 12.20 -6.47 -6.29
C ASP A 237 13.04 -6.30 -4.99
N LEU A 238 13.30 -7.38 -4.24
CA LEU A 238 14.21 -7.36 -3.07
C LEU A 238 15.61 -6.88 -3.43
N ILE A 239 16.15 -7.35 -4.56
CA ILE A 239 17.47 -6.93 -5.04
C ILE A 239 17.47 -5.45 -5.39
N ALA A 240 16.43 -4.95 -6.06
CA ALA A 240 16.28 -3.54 -6.36
C ALA A 240 16.18 -2.68 -5.09
N PHE A 241 15.51 -3.18 -4.06
CA PHE A 241 15.47 -2.55 -2.74
C PHE A 241 16.87 -2.46 -2.11
N PHE A 242 17.61 -3.57 -2.05
CA PHE A 242 18.96 -3.58 -1.48
C PHE A 242 19.94 -2.71 -2.26
N LYS A 243 19.78 -2.63 -3.59
CA LYS A 243 20.55 -1.70 -4.44
C LYS A 243 20.34 -0.25 -4.02
N LYS A 244 19.08 0.15 -3.89
CA LYS A 244 18.70 1.50 -3.45
C LYS A 244 19.17 1.80 -2.03
N ALA A 245 19.06 0.83 -1.11
CA ALA A 245 19.53 0.95 0.27
C ALA A 245 21.05 1.15 0.37
N ALA A 246 21.82 0.54 -0.54
CA ALA A 246 23.26 0.74 -0.66
C ALA A 246 23.65 2.06 -1.37
N GLY A 247 22.67 2.86 -1.82
CA GLY A 247 22.89 4.13 -2.52
C GLY A 247 23.38 4.00 -3.97
N GLN A 248 23.08 2.88 -4.64
CA GLN A 248 23.50 2.55 -6.01
C GLN A 248 22.36 2.55 -7.03
#